data_AF-A0A2N0PDZ0-F1
#
_entry.id   AF-A0A2N0PDZ0-F1
#
_cell.length_a   1.000
_cell.length_b   1.000
_cell.length_c   1.000
_cell.angle_alpha   90.00
_cell.angle_beta   90.00
_cell.angle_gamma   90.00
#
_symmetry.space_group_name_H-M   'P 1'
#
loop_
_entity.id
_entity.type
_entity.pdbx_description
1 polymer ?
#
loop_
_entity_poly.entity_id
_entity_poly.type
_entity_poly.pdbx_seq_one_letter_code
_entity_poly.pdbx_strand_id
1 'polypeptide(L)'
;MRRKSDSSSQSSTVESDTVEIVTERKVIQFSADEDLMSIIWTTNPKVDLEIVVDTSQQPFSSYTFPKMKAVFGLKADDYNGLSIFDGGVKDTPKEIRSLVIEELLRLHKTSQHITSANEATRCEFISRIIYGVASIFDGEVKVYPQYEISGSHGKGPVDCVIKVGNTIITVTEAKKEDINQGIAQNAVQLQTSIQRNPKKRSYDTAGLHYVMRSKTSLNYQ
;
A
#
# COMPACT_ATOMS: atom_id res chain seq x y z
N MET A 1 -66.89 61.31 14.72
CA MET A 1 -65.94 62.45 14.90
C MET A 1 -64.61 61.90 15.39
N ARG A 2 -63.51 62.25 14.69
CA ARG A 2 -62.10 62.43 15.16
C ARG A 2 -61.81 62.05 16.63
N ARG A 3 -60.73 61.34 17.02
CA ARG A 3 -59.32 61.35 16.55
C ARG A 3 -58.61 60.03 16.86
N LYS A 4 -57.64 59.67 15.99
CA LYS A 4 -56.49 58.81 16.31
C LYS A 4 -55.50 59.57 17.20
N SER A 5 -54.84 58.86 18.10
CA SER A 5 -53.59 59.26 18.72
C SER A 5 -52.66 58.05 18.69
N ASP A 6 -51.65 58.13 17.83
CA ASP A 6 -50.55 57.18 17.73
C ASP A 6 -49.58 57.40 18.91
N SER A 7 -49.22 56.32 19.61
CA SER A 7 -48.03 56.30 20.47
C SER A 7 -47.16 55.13 20.02
N SER A 8 -46.07 55.42 19.32
CA SER A 8 -45.05 54.44 18.95
C SER A 8 -44.21 54.07 20.17
N SER A 9 -44.30 52.83 20.63
CA SER A 9 -43.35 52.26 21.57
C SER A 9 -42.10 51.83 20.80
N GLN A 10 -40.98 52.52 21.05
CA GLN A 10 -39.66 52.09 20.57
C GLN A 10 -39.24 50.81 21.31
N SER A 11 -39.08 49.72 20.56
CA SER A 11 -38.41 48.51 21.02
C SER A 11 -36.92 48.67 20.71
N SER A 12 -36.07 48.76 21.73
CA SER A 12 -34.61 48.74 21.57
C SER A 12 -34.16 47.31 21.25
N THR A 13 -33.84 47.06 19.98
CA THR A 13 -33.11 45.87 19.55
C THR A 13 -31.68 45.97 20.07
N VAL A 14 -31.28 45.04 20.94
CA VAL A 14 -29.88 44.86 21.33
C VAL A 14 -29.21 44.11 20.18
N GLU A 15 -28.40 44.82 19.39
CA GLU A 15 -27.51 44.20 18.40
C GLU A 15 -26.49 43.33 19.14
N SER A 16 -26.60 42.02 18.97
CA SER A 16 -25.56 41.06 19.37
C SER A 16 -24.51 41.06 18.27
N ASP A 17 -23.45 41.85 18.45
CA ASP A 17 -22.25 41.78 17.62
C ASP A 17 -21.66 40.38 17.70
N THR A 18 -22.00 39.55 16.71
CA THR A 18 -21.35 38.27 16.49
C THR A 18 -20.06 38.60 15.77
N VAL A 19 -18.98 38.77 16.53
CA VAL A 19 -17.64 38.90 15.98
C VAL A 19 -17.33 37.57 15.29
N GLU A 20 -17.42 37.55 13.96
CA GLU A 20 -16.81 36.50 13.15
C GLU A 20 -15.30 36.55 13.41
N ILE A 21 -14.82 35.68 14.30
CA ILE A 21 -13.39 35.43 14.42
C ILE A 21 -12.99 34.69 13.16
N VAL A 22 -12.61 35.45 12.13
CA VAL A 22 -11.88 34.94 10.98
C VAL A 22 -10.56 34.41 11.52
N THR A 23 -10.51 33.10 11.77
CA THR A 23 -9.27 32.43 12.12
C THR A 23 -8.43 32.39 10.86
N GLU A 24 -7.52 33.35 10.71
CA GLU A 24 -6.54 33.35 9.62
C GLU A 24 -5.75 32.05 9.68
N ARG A 25 -6.02 31.13 8.74
CA ARG A 25 -5.24 29.91 8.56
C ARG A 25 -3.89 30.31 7.93
N LYS A 26 -2.85 30.33 8.76
CA LYS A 26 -1.47 30.52 8.29
C LYS A 26 -0.89 29.16 7.85
N VAL A 27 -0.73 28.98 6.54
CA VAL A 27 -0.02 27.81 5.99
C VAL A 27 1.48 28.04 6.18
N ILE A 28 2.14 27.15 6.91
CA ILE A 28 3.60 27.17 7.11
C ILE A 28 4.18 25.94 6.44
N GLN A 29 5.15 26.13 5.55
CA GLN A 29 5.84 25.04 4.86
C GLN A 29 7.11 24.67 5.64
N PHE A 30 7.27 23.38 5.95
CA PHE A 30 8.46 22.84 6.63
C PHE A 30 9.33 22.09 5.63
N SER A 31 10.63 22.34 5.68
CA SER A 31 11.62 21.73 4.80
C SER A 31 12.75 21.03 5.55
N ALA A 32 13.03 21.46 6.79
CA ALA A 32 14.06 20.89 7.65
C ALA A 32 13.59 20.82 9.12
N ASP A 33 14.30 20.02 9.92
CA ASP A 33 14.01 19.84 11.36
C ASP A 33 14.01 21.18 12.13
N GLU A 34 14.84 22.14 11.71
CA GLU A 34 14.92 23.48 12.32
C GLU A 34 13.64 24.31 12.12
N ASP A 35 12.92 24.10 11.02
CA ASP A 35 11.63 24.76 10.77
C ASP A 35 10.60 24.30 11.82
N LEU A 36 10.67 23.03 12.23
CA LEU A 36 9.79 22.44 13.25
C LEU A 36 10.12 22.98 14.66
N MET A 37 11.42 23.08 14.97
CA MET A 37 11.91 23.59 16.25
C MET A 37 11.52 25.05 16.49
N SER A 38 11.43 25.85 15.42
CA SER A 38 11.02 27.25 15.49
C SER A 38 9.60 27.45 16.03
N ILE A 39 8.68 26.50 15.83
CA ILE A 39 7.28 26.63 16.28
C ILE A 39 7.09 26.16 17.72
N ILE A 40 7.70 25.02 18.06
CA ILE A 40 7.55 24.41 19.39
C ILE A 40 8.12 25.35 20.47
N TRP A 41 9.22 26.05 20.16
CA TRP A 41 9.92 26.91 21.13
C TRP A 41 9.55 28.39 21.13
N THR A 42 8.81 28.90 20.14
CA THR A 42 8.39 30.31 20.13
C THR A 42 7.00 30.55 20.69
N THR A 43 6.15 29.52 20.77
CA THR A 43 4.77 29.65 21.22
C THR A 43 4.47 28.64 22.32
N ASN A 44 3.96 29.12 23.45
CA ASN A 44 3.22 28.28 24.41
C ASN A 44 1.80 28.14 23.83
N PRO A 45 1.53 27.19 22.92
CA PRO A 45 0.38 27.30 22.05
C PRO A 45 -0.85 26.91 22.85
N LYS A 46 -1.71 27.88 23.17
CA LYS A 46 -3.08 27.65 23.65
C LYS A 46 -4.05 27.42 22.48
N VAL A 47 -3.55 26.94 21.35
CA VAL A 47 -4.31 26.75 20.11
C VAL A 47 -4.12 25.33 19.59
N ASP A 48 -5.20 24.72 19.12
CA ASP A 48 -5.15 23.44 18.43
C ASP A 48 -4.40 23.61 17.11
N LEU A 49 -3.27 22.90 16.95
CA LEU A 49 -2.47 22.93 15.74
C LEU A 49 -2.92 21.80 14.80
N GLU A 50 -3.58 22.16 13.71
CA GLU A 50 -3.92 21.23 12.62
C GLU A 50 -2.71 21.11 11.67
N ILE A 51 -2.00 19.98 11.71
CA ILE A 51 -0.88 19.69 10.80
C ILE A 51 -1.42 18.87 9.62
N VAL A 52 -1.36 19.44 8.42
CA VAL A 52 -1.66 18.74 7.16
C VAL A 52 -0.35 18.38 6.48
N VAL A 53 -0.11 17.09 6.24
CA VAL A 53 1.07 16.60 5.53
C VAL A 53 0.67 16.22 4.11
N ASP A 54 1.07 17.05 3.15
CA ASP A 54 0.95 16.73 1.74
C ASP A 54 2.07 15.74 1.36
N THR A 55 1.66 14.55 0.93
CA THR A 55 2.55 13.47 0.56
C THR A 55 2.39 13.17 -0.93
N SER A 56 3.51 12.98 -1.63
CA SER A 56 3.51 12.53 -3.03
C SER A 56 3.12 11.06 -3.17
N GLN A 57 2.73 10.39 -2.08
CA GLN A 57 2.26 9.01 -2.11
C GLN A 57 1.04 8.88 -3.01
N GLN A 58 1.06 7.89 -3.88
CA GLN A 58 -0.09 7.51 -4.70
C GLN A 58 -0.54 6.09 -4.32
N PRO A 59 -1.81 5.74 -4.56
CA PRO A 59 -2.26 4.36 -4.45
C PRO A 59 -1.38 3.45 -5.32
N PHE A 60 -1.04 2.25 -4.84
CA PHE A 60 -0.17 1.34 -5.59
C PHE A 60 -0.73 0.99 -6.98
N SER A 61 -2.06 0.90 -7.11
CA SER A 61 -2.74 0.65 -8.39
C SER A 61 -2.55 1.74 -9.45
N SER A 62 -2.09 2.94 -9.05
CA SER A 62 -1.81 4.05 -9.96
C SER A 62 -0.47 3.90 -10.73
N TYR A 63 0.34 2.92 -10.36
CA TYR A 63 1.63 2.65 -10.99
C TYR A 63 1.45 1.86 -12.28
N THR A 64 1.89 2.46 -13.38
CA THR A 64 2.01 1.81 -14.68
C THR A 64 3.46 1.41 -14.93
N PHE A 65 3.70 0.54 -15.90
CA PHE A 65 5.05 0.12 -16.25
C PHE A 65 5.97 1.31 -16.61
N PRO A 66 5.55 2.31 -17.42
CA PRO A 66 6.36 3.50 -17.67
C PRO A 66 6.70 4.31 -16.40
N LYS A 67 5.74 4.47 -15.47
CA LYS A 67 6.00 5.15 -14.20
C LYS A 67 7.04 4.39 -13.38
N MET A 68 6.87 3.08 -13.26
CA MET A 68 7.79 2.20 -12.53
C MET A 68 9.18 2.20 -13.18
N LYS A 69 9.26 2.14 -14.52
CA LYS A 69 10.48 2.27 -15.30
C LYS A 69 11.23 3.56 -14.95
N ALA A 70 10.54 4.69 -14.87
CA ALA A 70 11.13 5.97 -14.49
C ALA A 70 11.61 5.98 -13.04
N VAL A 71 10.81 5.47 -12.09
CA VAL A 71 11.14 5.41 -10.65
C VAL A 71 12.40 4.58 -10.38
N PHE A 72 12.57 3.44 -11.07
CA PHE A 72 13.68 2.52 -10.86
C PHE A 72 14.80 2.65 -11.91
N GLY A 73 14.72 3.60 -12.85
CA GLY A 73 15.72 3.78 -13.90
C GLY A 73 15.91 2.55 -14.81
N LEU A 74 14.83 1.82 -15.09
CA LEU A 74 14.91 0.58 -15.86
C LEU A 74 15.06 0.87 -17.37
N LYS A 75 15.77 -0.03 -18.05
CA LYS A 75 15.91 0.03 -19.53
C LYS A 75 14.78 -0.69 -20.27
N ALA A 76 14.23 -1.75 -19.67
CA ALA A 76 13.15 -2.55 -20.26
C ALA A 76 11.89 -1.71 -20.52
N ASP A 77 11.20 -2.00 -21.63
CA ASP A 77 9.94 -1.34 -22.01
C ASP A 77 8.69 -2.08 -21.53
N ASP A 78 8.84 -3.36 -21.21
CA ASP A 78 7.78 -4.22 -20.68
C ASP A 78 8.34 -5.30 -19.74
N TYR A 79 7.43 -6.08 -19.16
CA TYR A 79 7.73 -7.22 -18.30
C TYR A 79 8.68 -8.25 -18.94
N ASN A 80 8.60 -8.47 -20.25
CA ASN A 80 9.44 -9.47 -20.92
C ASN A 80 10.91 -9.06 -20.97
N GLY A 81 11.18 -7.76 -20.99
CA GLY A 81 12.53 -7.19 -20.93
C GLY A 81 13.15 -7.17 -19.53
N LEU A 82 12.41 -7.51 -18.48
CA LEU A 82 12.96 -7.56 -17.11
C LEU A 82 13.87 -8.77 -16.91
N SER A 83 14.89 -8.57 -16.07
CA SER A 83 15.81 -9.65 -15.68
C SER A 83 15.04 -10.78 -14.99
N ILE A 84 15.43 -12.00 -15.28
CA ILE A 84 14.88 -13.19 -14.64
C ILE A 84 15.64 -13.39 -13.32
N PHE A 85 14.88 -13.56 -12.23
CA PHE A 85 15.46 -14.01 -10.97
C PHE A 85 15.83 -15.48 -11.10
N ASP A 86 17.11 -15.79 -10.98
CA ASP A 86 17.61 -17.15 -10.90
C ASP A 86 17.76 -17.55 -9.43
N GLY A 87 16.66 -18.04 -8.86
CA GLY A 87 16.60 -18.51 -7.48
C GLY A 87 16.87 -20.01 -7.36
N GLY A 88 17.31 -20.44 -6.18
CA GLY A 88 17.42 -21.86 -5.88
C GLY A 88 16.07 -22.58 -5.98
N VAL A 89 16.06 -23.75 -6.61
CA VAL A 89 14.88 -24.63 -6.68
C VAL A 89 14.96 -25.65 -5.56
N LYS A 90 13.85 -25.83 -4.84
CA LYS A 90 13.70 -26.88 -3.83
C LYS A 90 12.39 -27.61 -4.08
N ASP A 91 12.43 -28.94 -4.01
CA ASP A 91 11.24 -29.75 -4.18
C ASP A 91 10.26 -29.56 -3.02
N THR A 92 8.98 -29.44 -3.37
CA THR A 92 7.89 -29.44 -2.40
C THR A 92 7.61 -30.89 -1.97
N PRO A 93 7.47 -31.17 -0.66
CA PRO A 93 7.05 -32.48 -0.17
C PRO A 93 5.77 -32.97 -0.86
N LYS A 94 5.71 -34.27 -1.18
CA LYS A 94 4.62 -34.85 -1.97
C LYS A 94 3.27 -34.65 -1.27
N GLU A 95 3.27 -34.77 0.05
CA GLU A 95 2.11 -34.62 0.92
C GLU A 95 1.53 -33.22 0.80
N ILE A 96 2.38 -32.19 0.91
CA ILE A 96 2.00 -30.79 0.76
C ILE A 96 1.47 -30.51 -0.66
N ARG A 97 2.16 -31.03 -1.68
CA ARG A 97 1.71 -30.87 -3.08
C ARG A 97 0.33 -31.49 -3.30
N SER A 98 0.09 -32.69 -2.79
CA SER A 98 -1.22 -33.35 -2.88
C SER A 98 -2.31 -32.56 -2.17
N LEU A 99 -2.06 -32.06 -0.96
CA LEU A 99 -3.01 -31.22 -0.22
C LEU A 99 -3.39 -29.95 -1.00
N VAL A 100 -2.40 -29.24 -1.55
CA VAL A 100 -2.66 -28.03 -2.36
C VAL A 100 -3.51 -28.36 -3.59
N ILE A 101 -3.21 -29.46 -4.28
CA ILE A 101 -4.00 -29.89 -5.45
C ILE A 101 -5.46 -30.17 -5.05
N GLU A 102 -5.68 -30.89 -3.95
CA GLU A 102 -7.04 -31.18 -3.46
C GLU A 102 -7.81 -29.90 -3.10
N GLU A 103 -7.15 -28.93 -2.46
CA GLU A 103 -7.76 -27.63 -2.15
C GLU A 103 -8.12 -26.84 -3.41
N LEU A 104 -7.23 -26.80 -4.41
CA LEU A 104 -7.47 -26.11 -5.68
C LEU A 104 -8.62 -26.77 -6.47
N LEU A 105 -8.69 -28.10 -6.47
CA LEU A 105 -9.79 -28.85 -7.10
C LEU A 105 -11.12 -28.56 -6.40
N ARG A 106 -11.13 -28.44 -5.07
CA ARG A 106 -12.33 -28.06 -4.33
C ARG A 106 -12.77 -26.65 -4.69
N LEU A 107 -11.86 -25.67 -4.69
CA LEU A 107 -12.17 -24.30 -5.11
C LEU A 107 -12.68 -24.24 -6.54
N HIS A 108 -12.06 -24.97 -7.47
CA HIS A 108 -12.48 -24.99 -8.87
C HIS A 108 -13.93 -25.47 -9.04
N LYS A 109 -14.37 -26.45 -8.24
CA LYS A 109 -15.75 -26.97 -8.30
C LYS A 109 -16.79 -26.00 -7.74
N THR A 110 -16.41 -25.13 -6.81
CA THR A 110 -17.35 -24.26 -6.07
C THR A 110 -17.31 -22.81 -6.51
N SER A 111 -16.24 -22.38 -7.19
CA SER A 111 -16.05 -20.99 -7.62
C SER A 111 -16.46 -20.78 -9.07
N GLN A 112 -16.72 -19.52 -9.44
CA GLN A 112 -16.89 -19.15 -10.84
C GLN A 112 -15.64 -19.49 -11.65
N HIS A 113 -15.80 -19.68 -12.97
CA HIS A 113 -14.67 -19.97 -13.87
C HIS A 113 -13.54 -18.93 -13.71
N ILE A 114 -12.32 -19.41 -13.47
CA ILE A 114 -11.17 -18.53 -13.16
C ILE A 114 -10.84 -17.53 -14.29
N THR A 115 -11.17 -17.89 -15.54
CA THR A 115 -10.98 -17.03 -16.71
C THR A 115 -11.83 -15.77 -16.65
N SER A 116 -13.05 -15.84 -16.11
CA SER A 116 -13.94 -14.69 -15.91
C SER A 116 -13.83 -14.07 -14.51
N ALA A 117 -13.19 -14.77 -13.56
CA ALA A 117 -13.04 -14.32 -12.18
C ALA A 117 -12.27 -13.01 -12.03
N ASN A 118 -12.68 -12.20 -11.05
CA ASN A 118 -12.00 -10.96 -10.66
C ASN A 118 -10.72 -11.25 -9.86
N GLU A 119 -9.97 -10.19 -9.53
CA GLU A 119 -8.69 -10.30 -8.80
C GLU A 119 -8.87 -10.93 -7.41
N ALA A 120 -9.95 -10.59 -6.69
CA ALA A 120 -10.23 -11.16 -5.37
C ALA A 120 -10.42 -12.69 -5.42
N THR A 121 -11.25 -13.20 -6.33
CA THR A 121 -11.45 -14.65 -6.50
C THR A 121 -10.16 -15.33 -6.94
N ARG A 122 -9.36 -14.73 -7.84
CA ARG A 122 -8.06 -15.27 -8.24
C ARG A 122 -7.08 -15.32 -7.08
N CYS A 123 -7.12 -14.33 -6.20
CA CYS A 123 -6.33 -14.28 -4.98
C CYS A 123 -6.65 -15.46 -4.04
N GLU A 124 -7.89 -15.96 -4.02
CA GLU A 124 -8.23 -17.17 -3.25
C GLU A 124 -7.47 -18.41 -3.75
N PHE A 125 -7.33 -18.59 -5.07
CA PHE A 125 -6.54 -19.70 -5.63
C PHE A 125 -5.06 -19.54 -5.31
N ILE A 126 -4.51 -18.33 -5.50
CA ILE A 126 -3.12 -18.01 -5.19
C ILE A 126 -2.83 -18.26 -3.70
N SER A 127 -3.76 -17.90 -2.81
CA SER A 127 -3.61 -18.06 -1.38
C SER A 127 -3.40 -19.53 -0.98
N ARG A 128 -4.09 -20.50 -1.61
CA ARG A 128 -3.90 -21.94 -1.30
C ARG A 128 -2.49 -22.41 -1.60
N ILE A 129 -1.92 -21.94 -2.70
CA ILE A 129 -0.53 -22.25 -3.06
C ILE A 129 0.42 -21.64 -2.02
N ILE A 130 0.21 -20.37 -1.67
CA ILE A 130 1.05 -19.67 -0.68
C ILE A 130 0.98 -20.36 0.69
N TYR A 131 -0.20 -20.66 1.20
CA TYR A 131 -0.38 -21.34 2.49
C TYR A 131 0.21 -22.75 2.48
N GLY A 132 0.05 -23.49 1.39
CA GLY A 132 0.66 -24.81 1.23
C GLY A 132 2.19 -24.75 1.25
N VAL A 133 2.82 -23.79 0.58
CA VAL A 133 4.28 -23.64 0.62
C VAL A 133 4.75 -23.13 1.99
N ALA A 134 4.03 -22.18 2.59
CA ALA A 134 4.39 -21.63 3.89
C ALA A 134 4.30 -22.67 5.02
N SER A 135 3.40 -23.66 4.92
CA SER A 135 3.24 -24.71 5.93
C SER A 135 4.45 -25.63 6.05
N ILE A 136 5.32 -25.70 5.03
CA ILE A 136 6.58 -26.45 5.05
C ILE A 136 7.53 -25.96 6.16
N PHE A 137 7.38 -24.72 6.60
CA PHE A 137 8.26 -24.06 7.56
C PHE A 137 7.72 -24.10 9.00
N ASP A 138 6.78 -24.99 9.31
CA ASP A 138 6.27 -25.28 10.66
C ASP A 138 5.93 -24.03 11.49
N GLY A 139 5.37 -23.01 10.81
CA GLY A 139 4.93 -21.78 11.42
C GLY A 139 6.01 -20.70 11.62
N GLU A 140 7.25 -20.92 11.21
CA GLU A 140 8.30 -19.87 11.14
C GLU A 140 7.95 -18.82 10.08
N VAL A 141 7.44 -19.27 8.93
CA VAL A 141 6.92 -18.42 7.87
C VAL A 141 5.44 -18.13 8.12
N LYS A 142 5.07 -16.85 8.08
CA LYS A 142 3.69 -16.38 8.28
C LYS A 142 3.18 -15.63 7.06
N VAL A 143 1.93 -15.91 6.70
CA VAL A 143 1.22 -15.32 5.56
C VAL A 143 0.20 -14.32 6.10
N TYR A 144 0.18 -13.11 5.55
CA TYR A 144 -0.70 -12.01 5.95
C TYR A 144 -1.45 -11.50 4.72
N PRO A 145 -2.72 -11.88 4.52
CA PRO A 145 -3.53 -11.34 3.43
C PRO A 145 -3.90 -9.86 3.68
N GLN A 146 -4.11 -9.09 2.62
CA GLN A 146 -4.56 -7.69 2.67
C GLN A 146 -3.75 -6.84 3.68
N TYR A 147 -2.43 -6.95 3.60
CA TYR A 147 -1.52 -6.32 4.56
C TYR A 147 -1.23 -4.87 4.19
N GLU A 148 -1.55 -3.94 5.08
CA GLU A 148 -1.28 -2.51 4.87
C GLU A 148 0.22 -2.20 4.96
N ILE A 149 0.77 -1.59 3.91
CA ILE A 149 2.13 -1.05 3.90
C ILE A 149 2.12 0.43 3.49
N SER A 150 3.13 1.16 3.90
CA SER A 150 3.30 2.58 3.58
C SER A 150 4.78 2.89 3.47
N GLY A 151 5.17 3.64 2.45
CA GLY A 151 6.55 4.03 2.17
C GLY A 151 6.59 5.30 1.33
N SER A 152 7.77 5.69 0.87
CA SER A 152 7.95 6.97 0.18
C SER A 152 7.12 7.11 -1.10
N HIS A 153 6.88 5.99 -1.81
CA HIS A 153 6.25 5.98 -3.13
C HIS A 153 4.76 5.59 -3.09
N GLY A 154 4.27 5.05 -2.00
CA GLY A 154 2.87 4.65 -1.95
C GLY A 154 2.43 4.10 -0.62
N LYS A 155 1.12 3.96 -0.50
CA LYS A 155 0.43 3.43 0.66
C LYS A 155 -0.77 2.62 0.19
N GLY A 156 -1.06 1.55 0.92
CA GLY A 156 -2.27 0.76 0.75
C GLY A 156 -2.06 -0.71 1.07
N PRO A 157 -3.12 -1.49 0.91
CA PRO A 157 -3.06 -2.92 1.11
C PRO A 157 -2.29 -3.59 -0.03
N VAL A 158 -1.61 -4.68 0.30
CA VAL A 158 -1.11 -5.64 -0.67
C VAL A 158 -1.87 -6.94 -0.48
N ASP A 159 -2.13 -7.67 -1.58
CA ASP A 159 -2.97 -8.86 -1.54
C ASP A 159 -2.47 -9.88 -0.51
N CYS A 160 -1.16 -10.09 -0.47
CA CYS A 160 -0.54 -10.91 0.56
C CYS A 160 0.93 -10.54 0.80
N VAL A 161 1.33 -10.59 2.06
CA VAL A 161 2.70 -10.48 2.55
C VAL A 161 3.13 -11.79 3.21
N ILE A 162 4.34 -12.24 2.91
CA ILE A 162 4.98 -13.37 3.59
C ILE A 162 6.09 -12.83 4.48
N LYS A 163 6.12 -13.25 5.75
CA LYS A 163 7.11 -12.82 6.74
C LYS A 163 7.85 -13.96 7.40
N VAL A 164 9.07 -13.65 7.82
CA VAL A 164 9.82 -14.40 8.84
C VAL A 164 10.10 -13.43 9.99
N GLY A 165 9.53 -13.72 11.15
CA GLY A 165 9.47 -12.76 12.25
C GLY A 165 8.85 -11.43 11.81
N ASN A 166 9.57 -10.32 12.00
CA ASN A 166 9.12 -8.98 11.60
C ASN A 166 9.56 -8.56 10.20
N THR A 167 10.25 -9.43 9.45
CA THR A 167 10.78 -9.10 8.13
C THR A 167 9.83 -9.61 7.05
N ILE A 168 9.37 -8.72 6.19
CA ILE A 168 8.66 -9.05 4.95
C ILE A 168 9.67 -9.59 3.95
N ILE A 169 9.48 -10.84 3.53
CA ILE A 169 10.36 -11.51 2.55
C ILE A 169 9.74 -11.55 1.15
N THR A 170 8.41 -11.54 1.05
CA THR A 170 7.69 -11.57 -0.22
C THR A 170 6.44 -10.72 -0.16
N VAL A 171 6.12 -10.04 -1.26
CA VAL A 171 4.83 -9.42 -1.54
C VAL A 171 4.24 -10.03 -2.81
N THR A 172 2.94 -10.32 -2.79
CA THR A 172 2.24 -10.85 -3.95
C THR A 172 1.08 -9.93 -4.33
N GLU A 173 0.86 -9.76 -5.62
CA GLU A 173 -0.24 -8.99 -6.19
C GLU A 173 -0.89 -9.86 -7.27
N ALA A 174 -2.19 -10.10 -7.15
CA ALA A 174 -2.98 -10.80 -8.14
C ALA A 174 -3.40 -9.82 -9.24
N LYS A 175 -3.17 -10.17 -10.50
CA LYS A 175 -3.73 -9.44 -11.64
C LYS A 175 -4.52 -10.34 -12.57
N LYS A 176 -5.60 -9.77 -13.11
CA LYS A 176 -6.45 -10.48 -14.06
C LYS A 176 -5.83 -10.53 -15.46
N GLU A 177 -5.45 -9.37 -15.99
CA GLU A 177 -5.10 -9.21 -17.42
C GLU A 177 -3.85 -8.34 -17.64
N ASP A 178 -3.71 -7.19 -16.96
CA ASP A 178 -2.56 -6.30 -17.14
C ASP A 178 -1.37 -6.70 -16.25
N ILE A 179 -0.58 -7.64 -16.75
CA ILE A 179 0.66 -8.10 -16.08
C ILE A 179 1.66 -6.96 -15.93
N ASN A 180 1.75 -6.03 -16.89
CA ASN A 180 2.69 -4.91 -16.84
C ASN A 180 2.34 -3.95 -15.70
N GLN A 181 1.04 -3.63 -15.53
CA GLN A 181 0.56 -2.87 -14.37
C GLN A 181 0.77 -3.66 -13.08
N GLY A 182 0.48 -4.96 -13.06
CA GLY A 182 0.71 -5.81 -11.88
C GLY A 182 2.15 -5.79 -11.40
N ILE A 183 3.10 -5.90 -12.32
CA ILE A 183 4.53 -5.84 -12.02
C ILE A 183 4.94 -4.44 -11.57
N ALA A 184 4.40 -3.40 -12.20
CA ALA A 184 4.65 -2.03 -11.79
C ALA A 184 4.20 -1.77 -10.34
N GLN A 185 2.98 -2.20 -10.03
CA GLN A 185 2.39 -2.12 -8.71
C GLN A 185 3.20 -2.93 -7.68
N ASN A 186 3.49 -4.20 -7.98
CA ASN A 186 4.22 -5.11 -7.10
C ASN A 186 5.65 -4.62 -6.82
N ALA A 187 6.35 -4.06 -7.82
CA ALA A 187 7.69 -3.51 -7.65
C ALA A 187 7.75 -2.39 -6.59
N VAL A 188 6.77 -1.48 -6.60
CA VAL A 188 6.71 -0.37 -5.65
C VAL A 188 6.26 -0.87 -4.27
N GLN A 189 5.34 -1.83 -4.20
CA GLN A 189 4.98 -2.52 -2.95
C GLN A 189 6.20 -3.24 -2.34
N LEU A 190 7.04 -3.88 -3.16
CA LEU A 190 8.26 -4.55 -2.73
C LEU A 190 9.28 -3.54 -2.18
N GLN A 191 9.55 -2.45 -2.91
CA GLN A 191 10.42 -1.39 -2.44
C GLN A 191 9.93 -0.80 -1.11
N THR A 192 8.61 -0.57 -0.99
CA THR A 192 7.99 -0.08 0.24
C THR A 192 8.16 -1.07 1.39
N SER A 193 8.05 -2.36 1.12
CA SER A 193 8.26 -3.41 2.12
C SER A 193 9.72 -3.46 2.60
N ILE A 194 10.68 -3.25 1.70
CA ILE A 194 12.10 -3.14 2.05
C ILE A 194 12.36 -1.94 2.96
N GLN A 195 11.75 -0.77 2.68
CA GLN A 195 11.88 0.42 3.53
C GLN A 195 11.29 0.20 4.94
N ARG A 196 10.21 -0.57 5.03
CA ARG A 196 9.56 -0.92 6.30
C ARG A 196 10.36 -1.93 7.12
N ASN A 197 11.06 -2.84 6.45
CA ASN A 197 11.80 -3.89 7.14
C ASN A 197 12.85 -3.29 8.09
N PRO A 198 13.08 -3.89 9.28
CA PRO A 198 14.11 -3.42 10.19
C PRO A 198 15.47 -3.40 9.49
N LYS A 199 16.18 -2.26 9.55
CA LYS A 199 17.55 -2.17 9.03
C LYS A 199 18.43 -3.16 9.81
N LYS A 200 19.12 -4.06 9.10
CA LYS A 200 20.13 -4.93 9.73
C LYS A 200 21.17 -4.06 10.45
N ARG A 201 21.48 -4.37 11.70
CA ARG A 201 22.65 -3.79 12.40
C ARG A 201 23.92 -4.44 11.78
N SER A 202 24.54 -3.74 10.79
CA SER A 202 25.94 -3.79 10.25
C SER A 202 26.65 -5.18 10.07
N TYR A 203 27.36 -5.56 8.99
CA TYR A 203 28.29 -4.90 8.06
C TYR A 203 28.25 -5.52 6.63
N ASP A 204 28.71 -4.73 5.66
CA ASP A 204 29.21 -5.01 4.30
C ASP A 204 28.29 -5.51 3.15
N THR A 205 27.87 -4.51 2.37
CA THR A 205 28.01 -4.34 0.91
C THR A 205 27.28 -5.28 -0.09
N ALA A 206 26.29 -4.63 -0.71
CA ALA A 206 25.93 -4.59 -2.14
C ALA A 206 25.12 -5.72 -2.79
N GLY A 207 24.05 -5.26 -3.45
CA GLY A 207 23.50 -5.83 -4.67
C GLY A 207 22.10 -6.38 -4.49
N LEU A 208 21.03 -5.86 -5.08
CA LEU A 208 20.78 -4.70 -5.91
C LEU A 208 19.24 -4.54 -5.91
N HIS A 209 18.76 -3.30 -6.05
CA HIS A 209 17.37 -3.03 -6.40
C HIS A 209 17.10 -3.56 -7.80
N TYR A 210 16.65 -4.81 -7.93
CA TYR A 210 16.16 -5.35 -9.18
C TYR A 210 14.72 -5.80 -9.05
N VAL A 211 13.87 -5.24 -9.91
CA VAL A 211 12.58 -5.83 -10.24
C VAL A 211 12.88 -7.02 -11.14
N MET A 212 12.66 -8.22 -10.63
CA MET A 212 12.95 -9.46 -11.34
C MET A 212 11.69 -10.27 -11.52
N ARG A 213 11.59 -10.98 -12.65
CA ARG A 213 10.52 -11.96 -12.89
C ARG A 213 10.97 -13.37 -12.54
N SER A 214 10.07 -14.20 -11.99
CA SER A 214 10.35 -15.62 -11.75
C SER A 214 10.07 -16.45 -13.00
N LYS A 215 10.86 -17.53 -13.21
CA LYS A 215 10.54 -18.55 -14.23
C LYS A 215 9.45 -19.47 -13.68
N THR A 216 8.31 -19.55 -14.36
CA THR A 216 7.38 -20.66 -14.25
C THR A 216 7.54 -21.58 -15.46
N SER A 217 8.29 -22.66 -15.29
CA SER A 217 8.29 -23.78 -16.24
C SER A 217 7.12 -24.70 -15.91
N LEU A 218 5.97 -24.47 -16.53
CA LEU A 218 4.90 -25.46 -16.58
C LEU A 218 5.17 -26.37 -17.78
N ASN A 219 5.94 -27.43 -17.55
CA ASN A 219 5.99 -28.54 -18.50
C ASN A 219 4.69 -29.32 -18.35
N TYR A 220 3.73 -29.09 -19.24
CA TYR A 220 2.61 -29.98 -19.42
C TYR A 220 3.12 -31.25 -20.13
N GLN A 221 3.12 -32.37 -19.41
CA GLN A 221 3.04 -33.71 -20.00
C GLN A 221 1.61 -34.20 -19.86
#